data_AF-A0A6D2HR40-F1
#
_entry.id   AF-A0A6D2HR40-F1
#
_cell.length_a   1.000
_cell.length_b   1.000
_cell.length_c   1.000
_cell.angle_alpha   90.00
_cell.angle_beta   90.00
_cell.angle_gamma   90.00
#
_symmetry.space_group_name_H-M   'P 1'
#
loop_
_entity.id
_entity.type
_entity.pdbx_description
1 polymer ?
#
loop_
_entity_poly.entity_id
_entity_poly.type
_entity_poly.pdbx_seq_one_letter_code
_entity_poly.pdbx_strand_id
1 'polypeptide(L)'
;MEEPRDDQAEASYTFGDRSSSDIVVRLRNEEGRDDWIYCHSKILTEKSNYFADRLSDKWPTCKILDSRYCVEVICQESNYDHHINFLRLLYVVSDDVSEDNLCHNVKSALGILCVAKELSCPQIVAACVNYLEAVPWEEGEEEEILRIIPGIGPEAEPVLARLQPVDQSAVVGIFVSAFRFATSSPSLPLCDVKSSAQEQIEYMITEDDDAPLLIADEAIKIEVKECVERLFVRFFKCLEEISSKPVDSSKNECFRMVVSDLSWAFQILTKMEMVRDFVVTWVDSSEKLVKVVEQLETTTVEIRVKVIEVTAKVIEAIGYGTVILPTAKRLQMVKLWLPFVRNTKPLVDSAVVTDNDGDDDEKEGVRCKIDGEIWQALESSFVSIILALPSSDQAEILTEWLSKSGLYPDLTEAFEVWCYRSKVAKRRLGLVGGEEDENGMS
;
A
#
# COMPACT_ATOMS: atom_id res chain seq x y z
N MET A 1 -31.33 -23.84 -75.68
CA MET A 1 -30.67 -22.52 -75.62
C MET A 1 -30.76 -22.13 -74.16
N GLU A 2 -29.81 -22.64 -73.37
CA GLU A 2 -29.72 -22.37 -71.93
C GLU A 2 -28.87 -21.12 -71.75
N GLU A 3 -29.37 -20.19 -70.95
CA GLU A 3 -28.62 -19.04 -70.45
C GLU A 3 -27.48 -19.53 -69.54
N PRO A 4 -26.28 -18.92 -69.59
CA PRO A 4 -25.23 -19.28 -68.65
C PRO A 4 -25.56 -18.70 -67.28
N ARG A 5 -25.60 -19.56 -66.26
CA ARG A 5 -25.62 -19.18 -64.85
C ARG A 5 -24.25 -18.62 -64.50
N ASP A 6 -24.26 -17.37 -64.04
CA ASP A 6 -23.09 -16.67 -63.54
C ASP A 6 -22.88 -17.12 -62.08
N ASP A 7 -22.16 -18.23 -61.91
CA ASP A 7 -21.70 -18.68 -60.59
C ASP A 7 -20.55 -17.75 -60.14
N GLN A 8 -20.88 -16.60 -59.56
CA GLN A 8 -19.92 -15.80 -58.78
C GLN A 8 -19.58 -16.55 -57.50
N ALA A 9 -18.51 -17.35 -57.56
CA ALA A 9 -17.81 -17.80 -56.37
C ALA A 9 -17.34 -16.55 -55.59
N GLU A 10 -17.72 -16.42 -54.32
CA GLU A 10 -17.14 -15.42 -53.41
C GLU A 10 -15.62 -15.61 -53.41
N ALA A 11 -14.90 -14.67 -54.01
CA ALA A 11 -13.46 -14.70 -54.07
C ALA A 11 -12.90 -14.49 -52.65
N SER A 12 -12.20 -15.49 -52.11
CA SER A 12 -11.53 -15.37 -50.81
C SER A 12 -10.29 -14.49 -50.97
N TYR A 13 -10.39 -13.22 -50.58
CA TYR A 13 -9.28 -12.27 -50.63
C TYR A 13 -8.23 -12.57 -49.56
N THR A 14 -6.97 -12.77 -49.96
CA THR A 14 -5.85 -13.02 -49.03
C THR A 14 -4.86 -11.85 -49.06
N PHE A 15 -4.40 -11.41 -47.89
CA PHE A 15 -3.43 -10.31 -47.78
C PHE A 15 -2.10 -10.68 -48.47
N GLY A 16 -1.57 -9.79 -49.33
CA GLY A 16 -0.30 -10.00 -50.01
C GLY A 16 -0.34 -10.91 -51.24
N ASP A 17 -1.52 -11.40 -51.65
CA ASP A 17 -1.64 -12.24 -52.85
C ASP A 17 -1.52 -11.41 -54.13
N ARG A 18 -0.36 -11.51 -54.78
CA ARG A 18 -0.07 -10.81 -56.04
C ARG A 18 -0.98 -11.23 -57.21
N SER A 19 -1.57 -12.43 -57.16
CA SER A 19 -2.35 -12.95 -58.28
C SER A 19 -3.76 -12.37 -58.36
N SER A 20 -4.34 -11.99 -57.21
CA SER A 20 -5.70 -11.44 -57.09
C SER A 20 -5.74 -9.94 -56.78
N SER A 21 -4.63 -9.36 -56.31
CA SER A 21 -4.54 -7.94 -55.95
C SER A 21 -4.64 -7.00 -57.16
N ASP A 22 -5.45 -5.96 -57.04
CA ASP A 22 -5.67 -4.91 -58.04
C ASP A 22 -5.00 -3.58 -57.68
N ILE A 23 -4.40 -3.47 -56.49
CA ILE A 23 -3.71 -2.28 -56.00
C ILE A 23 -2.42 -2.62 -55.23
N VAL A 24 -1.44 -1.72 -55.28
CA VAL A 24 -0.22 -1.77 -54.46
C VAL A 24 -0.23 -0.63 -53.45
N VAL A 25 -0.09 -0.95 -52.16
CA VAL A 25 0.23 0.06 -51.13
C VAL A 25 1.75 0.10 -50.98
N ARG A 26 2.33 1.25 -51.30
CA ARG A 26 3.76 1.51 -51.16
C ARG A 26 4.01 2.19 -49.82
N LEU A 27 4.57 1.46 -48.87
CA LEU A 27 4.92 1.97 -47.55
C LEU A 27 6.37 2.45 -47.58
N ARG A 28 6.59 3.76 -47.34
CA ARG A 28 7.93 4.36 -47.36
C ARG A 28 8.24 4.99 -46.01
N ASN A 29 9.47 4.80 -45.53
CA ASN A 29 10.00 5.55 -44.40
C ASN A 29 11.03 6.61 -44.83
N GLU A 30 11.37 7.50 -43.90
CA GLU A 30 12.38 8.55 -44.12
C GLU A 30 13.82 8.01 -44.19
N GLU A 31 14.05 6.78 -43.71
CA GLU A 31 15.36 6.12 -43.65
C GLU A 31 15.69 5.27 -44.89
N GLY A 32 14.77 5.19 -45.85
CA GLY A 32 14.98 4.54 -47.16
C GLY A 32 14.39 3.12 -47.32
N ARG A 33 13.66 2.58 -46.35
CA ARG A 33 12.79 1.40 -46.54
C ARG A 33 11.58 1.77 -47.40
N ASP A 34 11.25 0.85 -48.32
CA ASP A 34 10.26 1.05 -49.37
C ASP A 34 9.68 -0.31 -49.79
N ASP A 35 8.62 -0.75 -49.09
CA ASP A 35 7.96 -2.03 -49.36
C ASP A 35 6.70 -1.85 -50.19
N TRP A 36 6.49 -2.80 -51.11
CA TRP A 36 5.35 -2.83 -52.00
C TRP A 36 4.40 -3.96 -51.58
N ILE A 37 3.25 -3.58 -51.06
CA ILE A 37 2.28 -4.49 -50.46
C ILE A 37 1.12 -4.65 -51.43
N TYR A 38 0.89 -5.87 -51.88
CA TYR A 38 -0.21 -6.19 -52.80
C TYR A 38 -1.52 -6.28 -52.00
N CYS A 39 -2.50 -5.45 -52.39
CA CYS A 39 -3.79 -5.32 -51.69
C CYS A 39 -4.98 -5.32 -52.67
N HIS A 40 -6.20 -5.35 -52.10
CA HIS A 40 -7.47 -5.30 -52.82
C HIS A 40 -8.17 -3.96 -52.55
N SER A 41 -8.41 -3.19 -53.60
CA SER A 41 -9.02 -1.85 -53.53
C SER A 41 -10.39 -1.89 -52.84
N LYS A 42 -11.17 -2.95 -53.07
CA LYS A 42 -12.47 -3.20 -52.43
C LYS A 42 -12.36 -3.18 -50.90
N ILE A 43 -11.42 -3.94 -50.32
CA ILE A 43 -11.23 -4.02 -48.86
C ILE A 43 -10.74 -2.70 -48.31
N LEU A 44 -9.73 -2.09 -48.95
CA LEU A 44 -9.13 -0.84 -48.47
C LEU A 44 -10.15 0.31 -48.44
N THR A 45 -10.94 0.46 -49.52
CA THR A 45 -11.94 1.54 -49.64
C THR A 45 -13.17 1.32 -48.76
N GLU A 46 -13.56 0.07 -48.51
CA GLU A 46 -14.68 -0.26 -47.62
C GLU A 46 -14.34 0.03 -46.15
N LYS A 47 -13.09 -0.24 -45.76
CA LYS A 47 -12.68 -0.23 -44.35
C LYS A 47 -11.97 1.06 -43.91
N SER A 48 -11.42 1.85 -44.85
CA SER A 48 -10.66 3.07 -44.54
C SER A 48 -11.08 4.23 -45.45
N ASN A 49 -11.52 5.32 -44.82
CA ASN A 49 -11.91 6.53 -45.52
C ASN A 49 -10.72 7.18 -46.25
N TYR A 50 -9.51 7.07 -45.69
CA TYR A 50 -8.29 7.56 -46.34
C TYR A 50 -8.07 6.89 -47.71
N PHE A 51 -8.17 5.56 -47.77
CA PHE A 51 -8.03 4.84 -49.04
C PHE A 51 -9.22 5.09 -49.96
N ALA A 52 -10.44 5.18 -49.44
CA ALA A 52 -11.63 5.55 -50.21
C ALA A 52 -11.47 6.90 -50.93
N ASP A 53 -11.01 7.93 -50.21
CA ASP A 53 -10.77 9.25 -50.77
C ASP A 53 -9.62 9.23 -51.78
N ARG A 54 -8.51 8.57 -51.44
CA ARG A 54 -7.30 8.50 -52.27
C ARG A 54 -7.51 7.76 -53.58
N LEU A 55 -8.42 6.78 -53.60
CA LEU A 55 -8.76 5.97 -54.77
C LEU A 55 -10.02 6.48 -55.49
N SER A 56 -10.65 7.54 -54.99
CA SER A 56 -11.80 8.15 -55.65
C SER A 56 -11.40 8.85 -56.96
N ASP A 57 -12.34 8.90 -57.91
CA ASP A 57 -12.17 9.64 -59.17
C ASP A 57 -11.96 11.16 -58.97
N LYS A 58 -12.26 11.66 -57.76
CA LYS A 58 -12.10 13.08 -57.39
C LYS A 58 -10.69 13.40 -56.92
N TRP A 59 -9.86 12.40 -56.63
CA TRP A 59 -8.50 12.63 -56.18
C TRP A 59 -7.64 13.20 -57.31
N PRO A 60 -6.91 14.32 -57.10
CA PRO A 60 -6.07 14.92 -58.13
C PRO A 60 -4.87 14.01 -58.45
N THR A 61 -5.04 13.10 -59.40
CA THR A 61 -3.97 12.25 -59.94
C THR A 61 -3.33 12.90 -61.16
N CYS A 62 -1.99 12.98 -61.18
CA CYS A 62 -1.25 13.34 -62.38
C CYS A 62 -1.49 12.26 -63.45
N LYS A 63 -2.12 12.62 -64.57
CA LYS A 63 -2.47 11.74 -65.70
C LYS A 63 -1.28 11.07 -66.44
N ILE A 64 -0.08 11.15 -65.89
CA ILE A 64 1.19 10.81 -66.56
C ILE A 64 1.71 9.41 -66.12
N LEU A 65 1.17 8.83 -65.04
CA LEU A 65 1.58 7.51 -64.54
C LEU A 65 0.34 6.65 -64.25
N ASP A 66 0.51 5.32 -64.30
CA ASP A 66 -0.39 4.26 -63.80
C ASP A 66 -0.69 4.36 -62.27
N SER A 67 -0.54 5.55 -61.71
CA SER A 67 -0.73 5.99 -60.31
C SER A 67 -2.10 5.72 -59.71
N ARG A 68 -3.07 5.23 -60.48
CA ARG A 68 -4.37 4.79 -59.94
C ARG A 68 -4.30 3.43 -59.24
N TYR A 69 -3.25 2.66 -59.50
CA TYR A 69 -3.05 1.32 -58.92
C TYR A 69 -1.97 1.28 -57.83
N CYS A 70 -1.47 2.44 -57.37
CA CYS A 70 -0.44 2.54 -56.34
C CYS A 70 -0.72 3.70 -55.36
N VAL A 71 -0.87 3.39 -54.07
CA VAL A 71 -1.05 4.39 -53.00
C VAL A 71 0.21 4.44 -52.15
N GLU A 72 0.82 5.62 -52.07
CA GLU A 72 1.97 5.88 -51.22
C GLU A 72 1.52 6.29 -49.81
N VAL A 73 2.04 5.59 -48.80
CA VAL A 73 1.86 5.90 -47.37
C VAL A 73 3.25 6.14 -46.79
N ILE A 74 3.46 7.32 -46.21
CA ILE A 74 4.73 7.71 -45.59
C ILE A 74 4.61 7.48 -44.10
N CYS A 75 5.54 6.73 -43.51
CA CYS A 75 5.54 6.41 -42.09
C CYS A 75 6.91 6.61 -41.44
N GLN A 76 6.93 6.82 -40.13
CA GLN A 76 8.17 6.80 -39.35
C GLN A 76 8.67 5.37 -39.13
N GLU A 77 9.98 5.21 -38.95
CA GLU A 77 10.61 3.91 -38.70
C GLU A 77 10.01 3.18 -37.50
N SER A 78 9.75 3.93 -36.42
CA SER A 78 9.15 3.44 -35.18
C SER A 78 7.73 2.89 -35.34
N ASN A 79 7.00 3.30 -36.38
CA ASN A 79 5.61 2.91 -36.63
C ASN A 79 5.44 2.02 -37.86
N TYR A 80 6.54 1.61 -38.48
CA TYR A 80 6.51 0.83 -39.73
C TYR A 80 5.76 -0.49 -39.56
N ASP A 81 6.12 -1.27 -38.53
CA ASP A 81 5.49 -2.55 -38.23
C ASP A 81 4.01 -2.38 -37.89
N HIS A 82 3.63 -1.26 -37.25
CA HIS A 82 2.23 -0.94 -36.96
C HIS A 82 1.43 -0.70 -38.24
N HIS A 83 2.02 -0.10 -39.28
CA HIS A 83 1.37 0.05 -40.59
C HIS A 83 1.18 -1.28 -41.31
N ILE A 84 2.19 -2.17 -41.27
CA ILE A 84 2.06 -3.52 -41.83
C ILE A 84 0.95 -4.30 -41.10
N ASN A 85 0.93 -4.25 -39.77
CA ASN A 85 -0.09 -4.93 -38.97
C ASN A 85 -1.47 -4.33 -39.23
N PHE A 86 -1.61 -3.00 -39.32
CA PHE A 86 -2.85 -2.34 -39.70
C PHE A 86 -3.38 -2.86 -41.05
N LEU A 87 -2.53 -2.92 -42.09
CA LEU A 87 -2.93 -3.40 -43.41
C LEU A 87 -3.35 -4.88 -43.39
N ARG A 88 -2.68 -5.71 -42.58
CA ARG A 88 -3.09 -7.10 -42.35
C ARG A 88 -4.46 -7.17 -41.68
N LEU A 89 -4.71 -6.32 -40.68
CA LEU A 89 -5.96 -6.29 -39.93
C LEU A 89 -7.17 -5.94 -40.82
N LEU A 90 -7.00 -5.11 -41.85
CA LEU A 90 -8.09 -4.83 -42.81
C LEU A 90 -8.67 -6.09 -43.48
N TYR A 91 -7.90 -7.18 -43.55
CA TYR A 91 -8.30 -8.45 -44.15
C TYR A 91 -8.85 -9.45 -43.13
N VAL A 92 -8.58 -9.24 -41.84
CA VAL A 92 -8.95 -10.16 -40.75
C VAL A 92 -10.21 -9.67 -40.04
N VAL A 93 -10.36 -8.35 -39.89
CA VAL A 93 -11.51 -7.71 -39.24
C VAL A 93 -12.74 -7.82 -40.15
N SER A 94 -13.44 -8.94 -39.99
CA SER A 94 -14.80 -9.18 -40.50
C SER A 94 -15.73 -9.34 -39.29
N ASP A 95 -17.03 -9.10 -39.48
CA ASP A 95 -18.03 -9.12 -38.39
C ASP A 95 -18.10 -10.48 -37.64
N ASP A 96 -17.45 -11.54 -38.14
CA ASP A 96 -17.52 -12.92 -37.63
C ASP A 96 -16.20 -13.47 -37.02
N VAL A 97 -15.13 -12.67 -36.90
CA VAL A 97 -13.82 -13.16 -36.38
C VAL A 97 -13.57 -12.69 -34.95
N SER A 98 -13.28 -13.64 -34.05
CA SER A 98 -12.95 -13.40 -32.64
C SER A 98 -11.82 -12.36 -32.47
N GLU A 99 -12.10 -11.35 -31.65
CA GLU A 99 -11.24 -10.20 -31.32
C GLU A 99 -9.88 -10.58 -30.69
N ASP A 100 -9.70 -11.85 -30.31
CA ASP A 100 -8.57 -12.38 -29.52
C ASP A 100 -7.19 -12.32 -30.20
N ASN A 101 -7.10 -12.03 -31.50
CA ASN A 101 -5.83 -12.03 -32.25
C ASN A 101 -5.43 -10.67 -32.85
N LEU A 102 -6.13 -9.58 -32.51
CA LEU A 102 -5.89 -8.27 -33.12
C LEU A 102 -4.66 -7.54 -32.57
N CYS A 103 -4.49 -7.58 -31.24
CA CYS A 103 -3.43 -6.87 -30.53
C CYS A 103 -2.74 -7.85 -29.56
N HIS A 104 -1.41 -7.92 -29.59
CA HIS A 104 -0.65 -8.85 -28.76
C HIS A 104 -0.11 -8.24 -27.46
N ASN A 105 -0.06 -6.90 -27.40
CA ASN A 105 0.31 -6.13 -26.22
C ASN A 105 -0.18 -4.67 -26.36
N VAL A 106 -0.14 -3.92 -25.25
CA VAL A 106 -0.61 -2.52 -25.17
C VAL A 106 0.16 -1.63 -26.14
N LYS A 107 1.48 -1.74 -26.21
CA LYS A 107 2.33 -0.96 -27.13
C LYS A 107 1.93 -1.12 -28.59
N SER A 108 1.70 -2.36 -29.03
CA SER A 108 1.25 -2.68 -30.39
C SER A 108 -0.16 -2.14 -30.64
N ALA A 109 -1.06 -2.29 -29.67
CA ALA A 109 -2.42 -1.74 -29.75
C ALA A 109 -2.41 -0.21 -29.90
N LEU A 110 -1.62 0.49 -29.10
CA LEU A 110 -1.46 1.95 -29.18
C LEU A 110 -0.83 2.39 -30.51
N GLY A 111 0.16 1.66 -30.99
CA GLY A 111 0.79 1.90 -32.28
C GLY A 111 -0.18 1.74 -33.45
N ILE A 112 -0.91 0.62 -33.48
CA ILE A 112 -1.92 0.34 -34.50
C ILE A 112 -3.07 1.35 -34.42
N LEU A 113 -3.51 1.72 -33.21
CA LEU A 113 -4.54 2.72 -32.97
C LEU A 113 -4.16 4.08 -33.58
N CYS A 114 -2.92 4.52 -33.41
CA CYS A 114 -2.42 5.75 -34.03
C CYS A 114 -2.53 5.69 -35.56
N VAL A 115 -2.10 4.59 -36.17
CA VAL A 115 -2.17 4.38 -37.62
C VAL A 115 -3.61 4.31 -38.09
N ALA A 116 -4.48 3.59 -37.37
CA ALA A 116 -5.89 3.43 -37.71
C ALA A 116 -6.63 4.77 -37.69
N LYS A 117 -6.28 5.64 -36.74
CA LYS A 117 -6.79 7.02 -36.71
C LYS A 117 -6.26 7.85 -37.87
N GLU A 118 -4.96 7.81 -38.15
CA GLU A 118 -4.35 8.54 -39.26
C GLU A 118 -4.98 8.15 -40.61
N LEU A 119 -5.17 6.85 -40.83
CA LEU A 119 -5.78 6.27 -42.02
C LEU A 119 -7.31 6.19 -41.95
N SER A 120 -7.94 6.80 -40.94
CA SER A 120 -9.39 6.94 -40.80
C SER A 120 -10.16 5.61 -40.95
N CYS A 121 -9.83 4.63 -40.10
CA CYS A 121 -10.45 3.31 -40.05
C CYS A 121 -11.15 3.07 -38.69
N PRO A 122 -12.47 3.39 -38.58
CA PRO A 122 -13.20 3.31 -37.32
C PRO A 122 -13.27 1.90 -36.71
N GLN A 123 -13.35 0.86 -37.54
CA GLN A 123 -13.47 -0.53 -37.05
C GLN A 123 -12.23 -0.99 -36.29
N ILE A 124 -11.03 -0.66 -36.80
CA ILE A 124 -9.77 -1.00 -36.12
C ILE A 124 -9.56 -0.08 -34.91
N VAL A 125 -9.96 1.19 -34.97
CA VAL A 125 -9.94 2.08 -33.80
C VAL A 125 -10.77 1.47 -32.66
N ALA A 126 -12.02 1.07 -32.94
CA ALA A 126 -12.89 0.44 -31.95
C ALA A 126 -12.28 -0.86 -31.40
N ALA A 127 -11.72 -1.72 -32.25
CA ALA A 127 -11.11 -2.97 -31.79
C ALA A 127 -9.87 -2.73 -30.91
N CYS A 128 -9.01 -1.76 -31.25
CA CYS A 128 -7.88 -1.39 -30.41
C CYS A 128 -8.32 -0.77 -29.07
N VAL A 129 -9.37 0.07 -29.07
CA VAL A 129 -9.92 0.64 -27.84
C VAL A 129 -10.52 -0.44 -26.94
N ASN A 130 -11.32 -1.37 -27.49
CA ASN A 130 -11.89 -2.48 -26.73
C ASN A 130 -10.79 -3.36 -26.10
N TYR A 131 -9.72 -3.63 -26.87
CA TYR A 131 -8.57 -4.36 -26.33
C TYR A 131 -7.92 -3.59 -25.18
N LEU A 132 -7.62 -2.30 -25.37
CA LEU A 132 -6.99 -1.47 -24.34
C LEU A 132 -7.86 -1.38 -23.09
N GLU A 133 -9.18 -1.25 -23.24
CA GLU A 133 -10.14 -1.24 -22.13
C GLU A 133 -10.08 -2.55 -21.33
N ALA A 134 -9.94 -3.69 -22.01
CA ALA A 134 -10.07 -5.03 -21.43
C ALA A 134 -8.80 -5.58 -20.76
N VAL A 135 -7.61 -5.04 -21.08
CA VAL A 135 -6.32 -5.57 -20.56
C VAL A 135 -5.74 -4.74 -19.41
N PRO A 136 -5.01 -5.35 -18.46
CA PRO A 136 -4.25 -4.61 -17.45
C PRO A 136 -3.08 -3.85 -18.11
N TRP A 137 -2.59 -2.80 -17.44
CA TRP A 137 -1.49 -1.96 -17.91
C TRP A 137 -0.37 -1.89 -16.87
N GLU A 138 0.85 -1.71 -17.34
CA GLU A 138 1.99 -1.32 -16.52
C GLU A 138 2.09 0.22 -16.44
N GLU A 139 2.75 0.75 -15.42
CA GLU A 139 2.91 2.20 -15.19
C GLU A 139 3.43 2.94 -16.43
N GLY A 140 4.47 2.41 -17.10
CA GLY A 140 4.99 3.01 -18.33
C GLY A 140 4.02 2.95 -19.51
N GLU A 141 3.11 1.97 -19.54
CA GLU A 141 2.06 1.88 -20.53
C GLU A 141 0.95 2.92 -20.25
N GLU A 142 0.64 3.19 -18.98
CA GLU A 142 -0.31 4.24 -18.59
C GLU A 142 0.13 5.63 -19.06
N GLU A 143 1.42 5.95 -18.95
CA GLU A 143 1.98 7.21 -19.47
C GLU A 143 1.80 7.33 -20.99
N GLU A 144 2.02 6.24 -21.72
CA GLU A 144 1.82 6.21 -23.17
C GLU A 144 0.32 6.35 -23.54
N ILE A 145 -0.56 5.70 -22.79
CA ILE A 145 -2.02 5.81 -22.93
C ILE A 145 -2.47 7.25 -22.71
N LEU A 146 -2.02 7.91 -21.64
CA LEU A 146 -2.34 9.32 -21.34
C LEU A 146 -1.86 10.27 -22.44
N ARG A 147 -0.75 9.94 -23.12
CA ARG A 147 -0.22 10.73 -24.23
C ARG A 147 -1.03 10.55 -25.52
N ILE A 148 -1.50 9.34 -25.81
CA ILE A 148 -2.10 8.98 -27.12
C ILE A 148 -3.63 9.09 -27.11
N ILE A 149 -4.28 8.53 -26.10
CA ILE A 149 -5.73 8.31 -26.07
C ILE A 149 -6.56 9.61 -26.13
N PRO A 150 -6.19 10.72 -25.47
CA PRO A 150 -6.96 11.97 -25.56
C PRO A 150 -7.10 12.50 -26.99
N GLY A 151 -6.19 12.11 -27.89
CA GLY A 151 -6.26 12.47 -29.29
C GLY A 151 -7.35 11.73 -30.07
N ILE A 152 -7.72 10.51 -29.69
CA ILE A 152 -8.54 9.59 -30.50
C ILE A 152 -9.98 10.12 -30.67
N GLY A 153 -10.57 10.64 -29.60
CA GLY A 153 -11.94 11.14 -29.58
C GLY A 153 -12.82 10.37 -28.59
N PRO A 154 -14.15 10.54 -28.65
CA PRO A 154 -15.09 10.01 -27.65
C PRO A 154 -15.16 8.47 -27.61
N GLU A 155 -14.73 7.80 -28.68
CA GLU A 155 -14.69 6.33 -28.74
C GLU A 155 -13.78 5.73 -27.67
N ALA A 156 -12.72 6.45 -27.28
CA ALA A 156 -11.74 5.97 -26.31
C ALA A 156 -12.00 6.44 -24.86
N GLU A 157 -13.17 7.03 -24.60
CA GLU A 157 -13.58 7.45 -23.25
C GLU A 157 -13.55 6.31 -22.22
N PRO A 158 -13.95 5.05 -22.52
CA PRO A 158 -13.86 3.94 -21.56
C PRO A 158 -12.44 3.66 -21.07
N VAL A 159 -11.43 3.86 -21.94
CA VAL A 159 -10.01 3.72 -21.59
C VAL A 159 -9.59 4.85 -20.65
N LEU A 160 -9.95 6.10 -20.97
CA LEU A 160 -9.64 7.25 -20.11
C LEU A 160 -10.38 7.20 -18.76
N ALA A 161 -11.56 6.59 -18.70
CA ALA A 161 -12.34 6.45 -17.48
C ALA A 161 -11.58 5.69 -16.38
N ARG A 162 -10.68 4.76 -16.74
CA ARG A 162 -9.82 4.02 -15.79
C ARG A 162 -8.77 4.89 -15.11
N LEU A 163 -8.40 6.02 -15.73
CA LEU A 163 -7.36 6.95 -15.26
C LEU A 163 -7.95 8.22 -14.63
N GLN A 164 -9.27 8.32 -14.56
CA GLN A 164 -9.91 9.46 -13.91
C GLN A 164 -9.63 9.44 -12.41
N PRO A 165 -9.40 10.61 -11.79
CA PRO A 165 -9.33 10.71 -10.33
C PRO A 165 -10.54 10.07 -9.68
N VAL A 166 -10.30 9.23 -8.67
CA VAL A 166 -11.37 8.55 -7.94
C VAL A 166 -12.19 9.56 -7.16
N ASP A 167 -13.51 9.38 -7.15
CA ASP A 167 -14.40 10.20 -6.34
C ASP A 167 -14.08 10.07 -4.84
N GLN A 168 -14.04 11.19 -4.13
CA GLN A 168 -13.67 11.22 -2.71
C GLN A 168 -14.59 10.34 -1.86
N SER A 169 -15.89 10.23 -2.19
CA SER A 169 -16.81 9.39 -1.43
C SER A 169 -16.52 7.89 -1.60
N ALA A 170 -16.02 7.48 -2.77
CA ALA A 170 -15.56 6.12 -3.00
C ALA A 170 -14.30 5.81 -2.20
N VAL A 171 -13.33 6.74 -2.16
CA VAL A 171 -12.11 6.62 -1.33
C VAL A 171 -12.48 6.44 0.15
N VAL A 172 -13.37 7.29 0.67
CA VAL A 172 -13.86 7.19 2.06
C VAL A 172 -14.59 5.86 2.29
N GLY A 173 -15.42 5.43 1.35
CA GLY A 173 -16.13 4.15 1.43
C GLY A 173 -15.20 2.94 1.50
N ILE A 174 -14.13 2.94 0.72
CA ILE A 174 -13.07 1.91 0.74
C ILE A 174 -12.34 1.94 2.08
N PHE A 175 -11.89 3.12 2.51
CA PHE A 175 -11.15 3.27 3.77
C PHE A 175 -11.96 2.76 4.97
N VAL A 176 -13.21 3.20 5.11
CA VAL A 176 -14.09 2.79 6.22
C VAL A 176 -14.33 1.28 6.21
N SER A 177 -14.57 0.71 5.03
CA SER A 177 -14.81 -0.73 4.88
C SER A 177 -13.55 -1.54 5.20
N ALA A 178 -12.40 -1.11 4.70
CA ALA A 178 -11.10 -1.71 4.99
C ALA A 178 -10.77 -1.62 6.47
N PHE A 179 -11.00 -0.48 7.13
CA PHE A 179 -10.71 -0.31 8.56
C PHE A 179 -11.59 -1.18 9.44
N ARG A 180 -12.88 -1.29 9.12
CA ARG A 180 -13.80 -2.24 9.78
C ARG A 180 -13.33 -3.68 9.61
N PHE A 181 -12.86 -4.05 8.42
CA PHE A 181 -12.34 -5.40 8.15
C PHE A 181 -11.01 -5.66 8.87
N ALA A 182 -10.06 -4.73 8.82
CA ALA A 182 -8.76 -4.77 9.48
C ALA A 182 -8.86 -4.87 11.01
N THR A 183 -9.91 -4.30 11.60
CA THR A 183 -10.20 -4.42 13.05
C THR A 183 -11.07 -5.63 13.40
N SER A 184 -11.56 -6.39 12.42
CA SER A 184 -12.39 -7.59 12.64
C SER A 184 -11.55 -8.84 12.96
N SER A 185 -12.23 -9.98 13.20
CA SER A 185 -11.62 -11.29 13.36
C SER A 185 -12.07 -12.22 12.23
N PRO A 186 -11.53 -12.05 11.01
CA PRO A 186 -11.92 -12.87 9.88
C PRO A 186 -11.42 -14.31 10.06
N SER A 187 -12.02 -15.26 9.31
CA SER A 187 -11.55 -16.66 9.29
C SER A 187 -10.14 -16.78 8.73
N LEU A 188 -9.38 -17.82 9.11
CA LEU A 188 -7.99 -18.07 8.68
C LEU A 188 -7.70 -17.81 7.18
N PRO A 189 -8.52 -18.24 6.20
CA PRO A 189 -8.25 -17.99 4.78
C PRO A 189 -8.25 -16.50 4.36
N LEU A 190 -8.76 -15.63 5.21
CA LEU A 190 -8.89 -14.19 4.96
C LEU A 190 -7.85 -13.38 5.75
N CYS A 191 -6.90 -14.03 6.42
CA CYS A 191 -5.85 -13.34 7.17
C CYS A 191 -4.94 -12.51 6.24
N ASP A 192 -4.61 -13.04 5.06
CA ASP A 192 -3.78 -12.33 4.08
C ASP A 192 -4.49 -11.08 3.54
N VAL A 193 -5.80 -11.19 3.32
CA VAL A 193 -6.64 -10.04 2.91
C VAL A 193 -6.67 -8.99 4.01
N LYS A 194 -6.65 -9.40 5.29
CA LYS A 194 -6.63 -8.47 6.42
C LYS A 194 -5.29 -7.73 6.50
N SER A 195 -4.18 -8.44 6.36
CA SER A 195 -2.84 -7.84 6.32
C SER A 195 -2.72 -6.85 5.16
N SER A 196 -3.18 -7.24 3.96
CA SER A 196 -3.24 -6.34 2.82
C SER A 196 -4.11 -5.10 3.12
N ALA A 197 -5.29 -5.25 3.71
CA ALA A 197 -6.13 -4.11 4.10
C ALA A 197 -5.41 -3.20 5.11
N GLN A 198 -4.67 -3.77 6.07
CA GLN A 198 -3.89 -3.02 7.06
C GLN A 198 -2.78 -2.18 6.40
N GLU A 199 -2.06 -2.76 5.44
CA GLU A 199 -1.02 -2.08 4.65
C GLU A 199 -1.62 -0.98 3.76
N GLN A 200 -2.71 -1.26 3.06
CA GLN A 200 -3.34 -0.28 2.18
C GLN A 200 -3.94 0.89 2.96
N ILE A 201 -4.53 0.67 4.14
CA ILE A 201 -4.98 1.75 5.02
C ILE A 201 -3.81 2.66 5.39
N GLU A 202 -2.64 2.09 5.70
CA GLU A 202 -1.45 2.85 6.03
C GLU A 202 -0.98 3.68 4.83
N TYR A 203 -0.94 3.08 3.64
CA TYR A 203 -0.60 3.78 2.39
C TYR A 203 -1.56 4.94 2.11
N MET A 204 -2.87 4.73 2.22
CA MET A 204 -3.90 5.75 1.93
C MET A 204 -3.77 7.04 2.74
N ILE A 205 -3.21 6.98 3.95
CA ILE A 205 -3.10 8.13 4.87
C ILE A 205 -1.67 8.66 5.02
N THR A 206 -0.69 8.00 4.42
CA THR A 206 0.71 8.41 4.51
C THR A 206 0.98 9.46 3.43
N GLU A 207 1.68 10.53 3.82
CA GLU A 207 2.25 11.51 2.89
C GLU A 207 3.71 11.12 2.67
N ASP A 208 4.07 10.80 1.42
CA ASP A 208 5.42 10.40 1.02
C ASP A 208 5.97 11.33 -0.08
N ASP A 209 6.22 10.82 -1.29
CA ASP A 209 6.51 11.65 -2.46
C ASP A 209 5.20 12.23 -3.05
N ASP A 210 4.07 11.58 -2.77
CA ASP A 210 2.73 11.97 -3.19
C ASP A 210 1.85 12.45 -2.02
N ALA A 211 0.77 13.17 -2.36
CA ALA A 211 -0.23 13.58 -1.38
C ALA A 211 -1.06 12.37 -0.90
N PRO A 212 -1.48 12.34 0.38
CA PRO A 212 -2.26 11.22 0.90
C PRO A 212 -3.58 11.09 0.14
N LEU A 213 -3.93 9.85 -0.22
CA LEU A 213 -5.18 9.55 -0.92
C LEU A 213 -6.41 9.94 -0.07
N LEU A 214 -6.29 9.87 1.25
CA LEU A 214 -7.35 10.23 2.19
C LEU A 214 -6.84 11.16 3.30
N ILE A 215 -7.45 12.35 3.36
CA ILE A 215 -7.33 13.26 4.49
C ILE A 215 -8.50 13.01 5.45
N ALA A 216 -8.19 12.54 6.65
CA ALA A 216 -9.21 12.15 7.63
C ALA A 216 -9.94 13.36 8.23
N ASP A 217 -11.21 13.53 7.86
CA ASP A 217 -12.13 14.45 8.50
C ASP A 217 -12.67 13.90 9.83
N GLU A 218 -13.48 14.70 10.52
CA GLU A 218 -14.05 14.31 11.81
C GLU A 218 -15.03 13.13 11.72
N ALA A 219 -15.72 12.93 10.60
CA ALA A 219 -16.62 11.79 10.43
C ALA A 219 -15.83 10.47 10.32
N ILE A 220 -14.72 10.49 9.58
CA ILE A 220 -13.79 9.37 9.45
C ILE A 220 -13.17 9.04 10.80
N LYS A 221 -12.73 10.06 11.54
CA LYS A 221 -12.16 9.89 12.89
C LYS A 221 -13.14 9.25 13.86
N ILE A 222 -14.42 9.62 13.81
CA ILE A 222 -15.48 8.99 14.63
C ILE A 222 -15.59 7.49 14.29
N GLU A 223 -15.65 7.14 13.00
CA GLU A 223 -15.76 5.73 12.58
C GLU A 223 -14.53 4.91 13.01
N VAL A 224 -13.32 5.47 12.86
CA VAL A 224 -12.07 4.85 13.33
C VAL A 224 -12.12 4.63 14.83
N LYS A 225 -12.56 5.64 15.60
CA LYS A 225 -12.71 5.54 17.05
C LYS A 225 -13.67 4.41 17.44
N GLU A 226 -14.83 4.31 16.79
CA GLU A 226 -15.78 3.23 17.06
C GLU A 226 -15.21 1.85 16.73
N CYS A 227 -14.42 1.72 15.65
CA CYS A 227 -13.73 0.48 15.31
C CYS A 227 -12.70 0.08 16.39
N VAL A 228 -11.93 1.04 16.89
CA VAL A 228 -10.95 0.82 17.96
C VAL A 228 -11.62 0.49 19.29
N GLU A 229 -12.74 1.13 19.62
CA GLU A 229 -13.54 0.79 20.79
C GLU A 229 -14.05 -0.65 20.73
N ARG A 230 -14.57 -1.10 19.57
CA ARG A 230 -14.94 -2.50 19.34
C ARG A 230 -13.75 -3.45 19.48
N LEU A 231 -12.57 -3.04 19.02
CA LEU A 231 -11.34 -3.81 19.16
C LEU A 231 -10.93 -3.97 20.63
N PHE A 232 -11.03 -2.90 21.44
CA PHE A 232 -10.81 -2.97 22.89
C PHE A 232 -11.83 -3.86 23.60
N VAL A 233 -13.11 -3.80 23.22
CA VAL A 233 -14.13 -4.72 23.77
C VAL A 233 -13.76 -6.18 23.51
N ARG A 234 -13.26 -6.50 22.30
CA ARG A 234 -12.76 -7.84 21.98
C ARG A 234 -11.52 -8.19 22.82
N PHE A 235 -10.57 -7.28 22.94
CA PHE A 235 -9.38 -7.47 23.77
C PHE A 235 -9.73 -7.80 25.21
N PHE A 236 -10.66 -7.07 25.84
CA PHE A 236 -11.09 -7.33 27.21
C PHE A 236 -11.78 -8.69 27.35
N LYS A 237 -12.59 -9.09 26.36
CA LYS A 237 -13.19 -10.42 26.33
C LYS A 237 -12.12 -11.52 26.26
N CYS A 238 -11.15 -11.40 25.35
CA CYS A 238 -10.04 -12.34 25.24
C CYS A 238 -9.23 -12.40 26.53
N LEU A 239 -8.94 -11.25 27.14
CA LEU A 239 -8.21 -11.14 28.41
C LEU A 239 -8.91 -11.90 29.55
N GLU A 240 -10.24 -11.87 29.60
CA GLU A 240 -11.04 -12.63 30.57
C GLU A 240 -11.02 -14.14 30.29
N GLU A 241 -11.10 -14.52 29.02
CA GLU A 241 -11.07 -15.91 28.59
C GLU A 241 -9.72 -16.58 28.90
N ILE A 242 -8.59 -15.89 28.66
CA ILE A 242 -7.25 -16.42 29.00
C ILE A 242 -6.97 -16.40 30.50
N SER A 243 -7.68 -15.56 31.27
CA SER A 243 -7.60 -15.58 32.73
C SER A 243 -8.35 -16.78 33.33
N SER A 244 -9.24 -17.43 32.57
CA SER A 244 -10.04 -18.59 33.01
C SER A 244 -9.30 -19.91 32.76
N LYS A 245 -9.25 -20.79 33.76
CA LYS A 245 -8.67 -22.15 33.60
C LYS A 245 -9.77 -23.16 33.18
N PRO A 246 -9.47 -24.11 32.28
CA PRO A 246 -8.22 -24.29 31.55
C PRO A 246 -8.07 -23.30 30.37
N VAL A 247 -6.83 -22.89 30.14
CA VAL A 247 -6.43 -22.10 28.97
C VAL A 247 -6.20 -23.07 27.83
N ASP A 248 -6.92 -22.87 26.72
CA ASP A 248 -6.75 -23.65 25.48
C ASP A 248 -5.88 -22.85 24.51
N SER A 249 -5.15 -23.54 23.61
CA SER A 249 -4.27 -22.91 22.62
C SER A 249 -5.02 -21.91 21.73
N SER A 250 -6.29 -22.21 21.41
CA SER A 250 -7.20 -21.33 20.67
C SER A 250 -7.44 -19.98 21.36
N LYS A 251 -7.55 -19.95 22.70
CA LYS A 251 -7.75 -18.71 23.46
C LYS A 251 -6.49 -17.86 23.45
N ASN A 252 -5.32 -18.49 23.58
CA ASN A 252 -4.02 -17.82 23.50
C ASN A 252 -3.79 -17.22 22.11
N GLU A 253 -4.14 -17.96 21.06
CA GLU A 253 -4.10 -17.47 19.68
C GLU A 253 -5.00 -16.24 19.49
N CYS A 254 -6.25 -16.33 19.93
CA CYS A 254 -7.20 -15.21 19.82
C CYS A 254 -6.69 -13.95 20.56
N PHE A 255 -6.16 -14.12 21.77
CA PHE A 255 -5.55 -13.04 22.54
C PHE A 255 -4.31 -12.45 21.83
N ARG A 256 -3.44 -13.30 21.29
CA ARG A 256 -2.26 -12.85 20.53
C ARG A 256 -2.67 -12.02 19.31
N MET A 257 -3.64 -12.51 18.53
CA MET A 257 -4.13 -11.82 17.34
C MET A 257 -4.76 -10.46 17.66
N VAL A 258 -5.58 -10.36 18.71
CA VAL A 258 -6.17 -9.06 19.08
C VAL A 258 -5.13 -8.07 19.62
N VAL A 259 -4.07 -8.54 20.28
CA VAL A 259 -2.95 -7.66 20.70
C VAL A 259 -2.14 -7.18 19.48
N SER A 260 -1.92 -8.04 18.48
CA SER A 260 -1.31 -7.62 17.21
C SER A 260 -2.17 -6.56 16.49
N ASP A 261 -3.48 -6.75 16.46
CA ASP A 261 -4.41 -5.77 15.88
C ASP A 261 -4.37 -4.43 16.62
N LEU A 262 -4.26 -4.44 17.95
CA LEU A 262 -4.08 -3.23 18.75
C LEU A 262 -2.73 -2.54 18.46
N SER A 263 -1.67 -3.31 18.22
CA SER A 263 -0.35 -2.78 17.84
C SER A 263 -0.42 -2.04 16.50
N TRP A 264 -1.11 -2.60 15.50
CA TRP A 264 -1.37 -1.95 14.22
C TRP A 264 -2.27 -0.74 14.38
N ALA A 265 -3.38 -0.86 15.11
CA ALA A 265 -4.31 0.25 15.33
C ALA A 265 -3.60 1.45 15.98
N PHE A 266 -2.68 1.21 16.92
CA PHE A 266 -1.87 2.28 17.51
C PHE A 266 -1.05 3.06 16.46
N GLN A 267 -0.43 2.36 15.50
CA GLN A 267 0.35 3.01 14.43
C GLN A 267 -0.55 3.92 13.59
N ILE A 268 -1.71 3.42 13.16
CA ILE A 268 -2.66 4.22 12.38
C ILE A 268 -3.17 5.41 13.19
N LEU A 269 -3.56 5.20 14.46
CA LEU A 269 -3.98 6.30 15.34
C LEU A 269 -2.87 7.33 15.56
N THR A 270 -1.59 6.95 15.50
CA THR A 270 -0.46 7.88 15.61
C THR A 270 -0.39 8.78 14.38
N LYS A 271 -0.49 8.21 13.18
CA LYS A 271 -0.55 8.98 11.92
C LYS A 271 -1.77 9.90 11.84
N MET A 272 -2.89 9.49 12.46
CA MET A 272 -4.12 10.29 12.51
C MET A 272 -4.20 11.23 13.75
N GLU A 273 -3.17 11.30 14.58
CA GLU A 273 -3.13 12.12 15.81
C GLU A 273 -4.25 11.81 16.85
N MET A 274 -4.70 10.55 16.92
CA MET A 274 -5.83 10.09 17.76
C MET A 274 -5.42 9.13 18.89
N VAL A 275 -4.15 9.08 19.27
CA VAL A 275 -3.63 8.08 20.24
C VAL A 275 -4.09 8.25 21.69
N ARG A 276 -4.62 9.42 22.07
CA ARG A 276 -4.94 9.74 23.47
C ARG A 276 -5.86 8.71 24.13
N ASP A 277 -6.99 8.40 23.53
CA ASP A 277 -8.00 7.52 24.11
C ASP A 277 -7.48 6.08 24.21
N PHE A 278 -6.67 5.65 23.24
CA PHE A 278 -5.96 4.38 23.28
C PHE A 278 -5.02 4.31 24.48
N VAL A 279 -4.14 5.32 24.64
CA VAL A 279 -3.16 5.37 25.74
C VAL A 279 -3.86 5.34 27.09
N VAL A 280 -4.92 6.14 27.27
CA VAL A 280 -5.69 6.16 28.52
C VAL A 280 -6.29 4.78 28.81
N THR A 281 -6.91 4.14 27.81
CA THR A 281 -7.52 2.81 27.96
C THR A 281 -6.48 1.72 28.29
N TRP A 282 -5.31 1.77 27.65
CA TRP A 282 -4.21 0.85 27.92
C TRP A 282 -3.65 1.04 29.35
N VAL A 283 -3.45 2.29 29.77
CA VAL A 283 -2.97 2.62 31.13
C VAL A 283 -3.96 2.13 32.19
N ASP A 284 -5.26 2.34 31.98
CA ASP A 284 -6.30 1.94 32.93
C ASP A 284 -6.45 0.41 33.04
N SER A 285 -6.10 -0.32 31.99
CA SER A 285 -6.16 -1.78 31.95
C SER A 285 -4.85 -2.50 32.26
N SER A 286 -3.73 -1.77 32.33
CA SER A 286 -2.38 -2.34 32.44
C SER A 286 -2.21 -3.26 33.65
N GLU A 287 -2.76 -2.92 34.82
CA GLU A 287 -2.61 -3.75 36.03
C GLU A 287 -3.27 -5.13 35.88
N LYS A 288 -4.49 -5.18 35.33
CA LYS A 288 -5.18 -6.44 35.02
C LYS A 288 -4.39 -7.23 33.97
N LEU A 289 -3.92 -6.55 32.92
CA LEU A 289 -3.16 -7.16 31.84
C LEU A 289 -1.88 -7.83 32.33
N VAL A 290 -1.02 -7.10 33.02
CA VAL A 290 0.26 -7.62 33.56
C VAL A 290 0.00 -8.81 34.47
N LYS A 291 -0.96 -8.71 35.39
CA LYS A 291 -1.32 -9.80 36.30
C LYS A 291 -1.74 -11.08 35.57
N VAL A 292 -2.56 -10.96 34.50
CA VAL A 292 -3.00 -12.12 33.72
C VAL A 292 -1.83 -12.72 32.95
N VAL A 293 -1.03 -11.90 32.27
CA VAL A 293 0.10 -12.35 31.43
C VAL A 293 1.22 -12.98 32.26
N GLU A 294 1.46 -12.50 33.49
CA GLU A 294 2.42 -13.09 34.41
C GLU A 294 1.98 -14.47 34.96
N GLN A 295 0.67 -14.72 35.02
CA GLN A 295 0.11 -16.00 35.45
C GLN A 295 0.10 -17.06 34.35
N LEU A 296 0.32 -16.67 33.09
CA LEU A 296 0.51 -17.62 32.01
C LEU A 296 1.84 -18.34 32.22
N GLU A 297 1.82 -19.66 32.04
CA GLU A 297 3.02 -20.50 32.10
C GLU A 297 4.07 -20.03 31.06
N THR A 298 5.33 -20.42 31.25
CA THR A 298 6.48 -19.98 30.43
C THR A 298 6.32 -20.24 28.93
N THR A 299 5.37 -21.08 28.53
CA THR A 299 5.06 -21.51 27.16
C THR A 299 4.40 -20.44 26.27
N THR A 300 4.29 -19.17 26.71
CA THR A 300 3.73 -18.09 25.88
C THR A 300 4.62 -16.83 25.85
N VAL A 301 5.92 -17.01 25.55
CA VAL A 301 6.84 -15.88 25.30
C VAL A 301 6.30 -14.96 24.20
N GLU A 302 5.65 -15.51 23.18
CA GLU A 302 4.99 -14.75 22.10
C GLU A 302 3.96 -13.74 22.59
N ILE A 303 3.11 -14.11 23.55
CA ILE A 303 2.11 -13.21 24.11
C ILE A 303 2.79 -12.05 24.85
N ARG A 304 3.83 -12.37 25.63
CA ARG A 304 4.62 -11.35 26.33
C ARG A 304 5.28 -10.40 25.34
N VAL A 305 5.81 -10.93 24.23
CA VAL A 305 6.38 -10.14 23.14
C VAL A 305 5.36 -9.17 22.56
N LYS A 306 4.18 -9.65 22.16
CA LYS A 306 3.11 -8.79 21.61
C LYS A 306 2.62 -7.74 22.59
N VAL A 307 2.50 -8.08 23.87
CA VAL A 307 2.15 -7.10 24.92
C VAL A 307 3.23 -6.04 25.09
N ILE A 308 4.50 -6.40 24.99
CA ILE A 308 5.62 -5.44 25.03
C ILE A 308 5.63 -4.53 23.82
N GLU A 309 5.38 -5.04 22.61
CA GLU A 309 5.30 -4.21 21.40
C GLU A 309 4.27 -3.07 21.55
N VAL A 310 3.06 -3.38 22.04
CA VAL A 310 2.03 -2.36 22.29
C VAL A 310 2.42 -1.44 23.45
N THR A 311 2.96 -2.01 24.53
CA THR A 311 3.35 -1.22 25.71
C THR A 311 4.49 -0.26 25.40
N ALA A 312 5.46 -0.66 24.58
CA ALA A 312 6.58 0.20 24.18
C ALA A 312 6.08 1.46 23.50
N LYS A 313 5.18 1.31 22.52
CA LYS A 313 4.51 2.42 21.84
C LYS A 313 3.74 3.35 22.80
N VAL A 314 3.05 2.77 23.79
CA VAL A 314 2.31 3.54 24.81
C VAL A 314 3.25 4.29 25.75
N ILE A 315 4.31 3.63 26.25
CA ILE A 315 5.32 4.24 27.12
C ILE A 315 6.08 5.33 26.38
N GLU A 316 6.37 5.13 25.10
CA GLU A 316 6.98 6.12 24.21
C GLU A 316 6.11 7.37 24.07
N ALA A 317 4.82 7.20 23.75
CA ALA A 317 3.89 8.32 23.65
C ALA A 317 3.75 9.11 24.96
N ILE A 318 3.88 8.46 26.12
CA ILE A 318 3.91 9.13 27.43
C ILE A 318 5.26 9.82 27.66
N GLY A 319 6.37 9.15 27.34
CA GLY A 319 7.74 9.59 27.60
C GLY A 319 8.16 10.79 26.78
N TYR A 320 7.75 10.86 25.52
CA TYR A 320 8.05 12.00 24.65
C TYR A 320 6.96 13.09 24.65
N GLY A 321 5.91 12.91 25.46
CA GLY A 321 4.90 13.94 25.68
C GLY A 321 3.81 14.03 24.60
N THR A 322 3.75 13.07 23.65
CA THR A 322 2.63 12.92 22.71
C THR A 322 1.29 12.80 23.44
N VAL A 323 1.27 12.09 24.57
CA VAL A 323 0.11 12.02 25.47
C VAL A 323 0.53 12.42 26.89
N ILE A 324 0.05 13.58 27.32
CA ILE A 324 0.28 14.08 28.67
C ILE A 324 -0.68 13.41 29.66
N LEU A 325 -0.12 12.72 30.66
CA LEU A 325 -0.85 12.07 31.75
C LEU A 325 -0.50 12.68 33.12
N PRO A 326 -1.43 12.64 34.10
CA PRO A 326 -1.13 13.03 35.47
C PRO A 326 0.05 12.25 36.06
N THR A 327 0.80 12.88 36.95
CA THR A 327 1.98 12.29 37.62
C THR A 327 1.69 10.93 38.24
N ALA A 328 0.53 10.75 38.89
CA ALA A 328 0.14 9.48 39.50
C ALA A 328 0.04 8.33 38.48
N LYS A 329 -0.52 8.59 37.28
CA LYS A 329 -0.64 7.60 36.21
C LYS A 329 0.72 7.28 35.59
N ARG A 330 1.57 8.29 35.37
CA ARG A 330 2.95 8.09 34.89
C ARG A 330 3.77 7.25 35.86
N LEU A 331 3.70 7.55 37.15
CA LEU A 331 4.36 6.78 38.20
C LEU A 331 3.86 5.32 38.25
N GLN A 332 2.55 5.12 38.18
CA GLN A 332 1.94 3.79 38.12
C GLN A 332 2.50 2.97 36.94
N MET A 333 2.57 3.56 35.75
CA MET A 333 3.08 2.89 34.56
C MET A 333 4.54 2.47 34.71
N VAL A 334 5.40 3.35 35.25
CA VAL A 334 6.81 3.04 35.49
C VAL A 334 6.96 1.90 36.50
N LYS A 335 6.26 1.98 37.65
CA LYS A 335 6.33 0.96 38.70
C LYS A 335 5.80 -0.40 38.25
N LEU A 336 4.79 -0.42 37.38
CA LEU A 336 4.19 -1.65 36.89
C LEU A 336 5.02 -2.30 35.77
N TRP A 337 5.45 -1.52 34.78
CA TRP A 337 6.05 -2.07 33.57
C TRP A 337 7.55 -2.27 33.66
N LEU A 338 8.29 -1.52 34.48
CA LEU A 338 9.74 -1.75 34.67
C LEU A 338 10.05 -3.19 35.13
N PRO A 339 9.41 -3.75 36.18
CA PRO A 339 9.65 -5.12 36.59
C PRO A 339 9.24 -6.15 35.51
N PHE A 340 8.09 -5.93 34.86
CA PHE A 340 7.58 -6.85 33.83
C PHE A 340 8.54 -6.97 32.64
N VAL A 341 9.04 -5.83 32.16
CA VAL A 341 9.99 -5.72 31.05
C VAL A 341 11.32 -6.37 31.42
N ARG A 342 11.85 -6.08 32.62
CA ARG A 342 13.07 -6.70 33.15
C ARG A 342 12.99 -8.21 33.19
N ASN A 343 11.86 -8.76 33.63
CA ASN A 343 11.65 -10.20 33.72
C ASN A 343 11.43 -10.86 32.35
N THR A 344 10.89 -10.12 31.39
CA THR A 344 10.56 -10.66 30.07
C THR A 344 11.74 -10.66 29.11
N LYS A 345 12.59 -9.62 29.12
CA LYS A 345 13.77 -9.54 28.24
C LYS A 345 14.64 -10.81 28.24
N PRO A 346 15.08 -11.37 29.38
CA PRO A 346 15.90 -12.60 29.38
C PRO A 346 15.15 -13.83 28.86
N LEU A 347 13.81 -13.89 28.98
CA LEU A 347 13.00 -14.98 28.41
C LEU A 347 13.00 -14.92 26.88
N VAL A 348 12.90 -13.71 26.32
CA VAL A 348 12.99 -13.48 24.87
C VAL A 348 14.40 -13.77 24.37
N ASP A 349 15.42 -13.26 25.05
CA ASP A 349 16.83 -13.48 24.67
C ASP A 349 17.19 -14.99 24.71
N SER A 350 16.68 -15.76 25.68
CA SER A 350 16.90 -17.20 25.77
C SER A 350 16.15 -18.01 24.70
N ALA A 351 14.95 -17.60 24.30
CA ALA A 351 14.18 -18.28 23.27
C ALA A 351 14.86 -18.15 21.88
N VAL A 352 15.51 -17.03 21.61
CA VAL A 352 16.27 -16.80 20.37
C VAL A 352 17.51 -17.70 20.26
N VAL A 353 18.14 -18.06 21.38
CA VAL A 353 19.35 -18.90 21.38
C VAL A 353 19.01 -20.38 21.13
N THR A 354 17.87 -20.87 21.63
CA THR A 354 17.47 -22.28 21.45
C THR A 354 17.04 -22.64 20.03
N ASP A 355 16.63 -21.65 19.22
CA ASP A 355 16.17 -21.86 17.84
C ASP A 355 17.32 -21.93 16.82
N ASN A 356 18.55 -21.52 17.19
CA ASN A 356 19.71 -21.52 16.28
C ASN A 356 20.51 -22.84 16.24
N ASP A 357 20.16 -23.84 17.08
CA ASP A 357 20.91 -25.09 17.24
C ASP A 357 20.21 -26.34 16.61
N GLY A 358 19.17 -26.17 15.79
CA GLY A 358 18.44 -27.26 15.13
C GLY A 358 18.26 -27.04 13.63
N ASP A 359 18.53 -28.08 12.83
CA ASP A 359 18.52 -28.14 11.35
C ASP A 359 17.46 -27.26 10.65
N ASP A 360 17.93 -26.59 9.59
CA ASP A 360 17.12 -25.97 8.52
C ASP A 360 16.14 -27.00 7.93
N ASP A 361 14.91 -27.05 8.43
CA ASP A 361 13.77 -27.66 7.73
C ASP A 361 12.48 -26.88 8.05
N GLU A 362 12.07 -26.05 7.09
CA GLU A 362 10.72 -25.59 6.74
C GLU A 362 9.57 -25.85 7.74
N LYS A 363 9.68 -25.31 8.95
CA LYS A 363 8.51 -25.03 9.80
C LYS A 363 8.52 -23.57 10.19
N GLU A 364 7.51 -22.88 9.69
CA GLU A 364 7.11 -21.51 9.95
C GLU A 364 6.69 -21.35 11.43
N GLY A 365 7.62 -21.62 12.35
CA GLY A 365 7.52 -21.36 13.77
C GLY A 365 7.88 -19.90 14.02
N VAL A 366 6.93 -19.15 14.59
CA VAL A 366 7.03 -17.72 14.88
C VAL A 366 8.32 -17.43 15.65
N ARG A 367 9.29 -16.75 15.01
CA ARG A 367 10.47 -16.21 15.69
C ARG A 367 10.00 -15.24 16.78
N CYS A 368 10.18 -15.60 18.04
CA CYS A 368 9.95 -14.71 19.20
C CYS A 368 11.03 -13.62 19.27
N LYS A 369 11.08 -12.71 18.29
CA LYS A 369 12.07 -11.64 18.23
C LYS A 369 11.41 -10.29 18.41
N ILE A 370 11.83 -9.56 19.44
CA ILE A 370 11.62 -8.11 19.53
C ILE A 370 12.84 -7.44 18.93
N ASP A 371 12.62 -6.41 18.11
CA ASP A 371 13.70 -5.59 17.58
C ASP A 371 14.53 -4.95 18.71
N GLY A 372 15.85 -4.94 18.57
CA GLY A 372 16.74 -4.25 19.49
C GLY A 372 16.39 -2.76 19.62
N GLU A 373 15.91 -2.16 18.53
CA GLU A 373 15.44 -0.77 18.50
C GLU A 373 14.24 -0.54 19.43
N ILE A 374 13.29 -1.49 19.49
CA ILE A 374 12.12 -1.40 20.38
C ILE A 374 12.56 -1.44 21.85
N TRP A 375 13.52 -2.30 22.20
CA TRP A 375 14.06 -2.35 23.56
C TRP A 375 14.78 -1.05 23.95
N GLN A 376 15.55 -0.47 23.02
CA GLN A 376 16.25 0.78 23.25
C GLN A 376 15.28 1.95 23.38
N ALA A 377 14.30 2.06 22.48
CA ALA A 377 13.26 3.08 22.53
C ALA A 377 12.45 3.01 23.83
N LEU A 378 12.10 1.80 24.28
CA LEU A 378 11.40 1.57 25.54
C LEU A 378 12.22 2.04 26.75
N GLU A 379 13.54 1.75 26.76
CA GLU A 379 14.47 2.20 27.81
C GLU A 379 14.57 3.72 27.86
N SER A 380 14.82 4.38 26.73
CA SER A 380 14.88 5.84 26.63
C SER A 380 13.56 6.50 27.06
N SER A 381 12.43 5.87 26.73
CA SER A 381 11.11 6.33 27.12
C SER A 381 10.90 6.23 28.65
N PHE A 382 11.33 5.15 29.29
CA PHE A 382 11.31 5.05 30.75
C PHE A 382 12.17 6.12 31.41
N VAL A 383 13.40 6.34 30.92
CA VAL A 383 14.29 7.41 31.39
C VAL A 383 13.59 8.76 31.32
N SER A 384 12.98 9.10 30.17
CA SER A 384 12.26 10.36 29.99
C SER A 384 11.10 10.52 30.98
N ILE A 385 10.27 9.48 31.16
CA ILE A 385 9.16 9.53 32.13
C ILE A 385 9.69 9.77 33.55
N ILE A 386 10.72 9.02 33.96
CA ILE A 386 11.32 9.12 35.30
C ILE A 386 11.85 10.53 35.53
N LEU A 387 12.60 11.09 34.58
CA LEU A 387 13.14 12.45 34.68
C LEU A 387 12.07 13.54 34.86
N ALA A 388 10.83 13.27 34.44
CA ALA A 388 9.68 14.15 34.59
C ALA A 388 8.81 13.86 35.84
N LEU A 389 9.18 12.90 36.68
CA LEU A 389 8.51 12.63 37.96
C LEU A 389 9.05 13.53 39.09
N PRO A 390 8.34 13.68 40.22
CA PRO A 390 8.88 14.29 41.43
C PRO A 390 10.17 13.62 41.90
N SER A 391 11.08 14.40 42.49
CA SER A 391 12.41 13.90 42.92
C SER A 391 12.34 12.77 43.96
N SER A 392 11.30 12.74 44.80
CA SER A 392 11.05 11.64 45.75
C SER A 392 10.75 10.33 45.03
N ASP A 393 9.91 10.38 44.00
CA ASP A 393 9.47 9.21 43.25
C ASP A 393 10.61 8.68 42.39
N GLN A 394 11.41 9.58 41.80
CA GLN A 394 12.66 9.23 41.11
C GLN A 394 13.60 8.46 42.05
N ALA A 395 13.78 8.93 43.29
CA ALA A 395 14.66 8.30 44.26
C ALA A 395 14.20 6.88 44.63
N GLU A 396 12.90 6.66 44.79
CA GLU A 396 12.33 5.34 45.06
C GLU A 396 12.63 4.37 43.90
N ILE A 397 12.32 4.77 42.67
CA ILE A 397 12.52 3.95 41.46
C ILE A 397 14.01 3.60 41.27
N LEU A 398 14.90 4.60 41.38
CA LEU A 398 16.33 4.41 41.21
C LEU A 398 16.94 3.54 42.31
N THR A 399 16.45 3.67 43.54
CA THR A 399 16.88 2.81 44.67
C THR A 399 16.50 1.35 44.40
N GLU A 400 15.28 1.10 43.92
CA GLU A 400 14.85 -0.24 43.54
C GLU A 400 15.70 -0.80 42.39
N TRP A 401 15.93 -0.01 41.34
CA TRP A 401 16.76 -0.40 40.20
C TRP A 401 18.19 -0.79 40.60
N LEU A 402 18.85 0.02 41.43
CA LEU A 402 20.19 -0.28 41.94
C LEU A 402 20.21 -1.54 42.82
N SER A 403 19.15 -1.79 43.60
CA SER A 403 19.03 -3.01 44.41
C SER A 403 18.95 -4.29 43.57
N LYS A 404 18.60 -4.16 42.29
CA LYS A 404 18.53 -5.24 41.29
C LYS A 404 19.77 -5.27 40.39
N SER A 405 20.91 -4.75 40.86
CA SER A 405 22.19 -4.73 40.14
C SER A 405 22.18 -3.93 38.83
N GLY A 406 21.28 -2.96 38.67
CA GLY A 406 21.21 -2.15 37.46
C GLY A 406 20.82 -2.93 36.21
N LEU A 407 20.10 -4.05 36.36
CA LEU A 407 19.60 -4.83 35.21
C LEU A 407 18.64 -4.00 34.37
N TYR A 408 18.58 -4.34 33.07
CA TYR A 408 17.70 -3.72 32.08
C TYR A 408 16.28 -3.43 32.62
N PRO A 409 15.67 -2.27 32.28
CA PRO A 409 16.24 -1.16 31.51
C PRO A 409 17.42 -0.45 32.20
N ASP A 410 18.38 0.03 31.43
CA ASP A 410 19.47 0.88 31.92
C ASP A 410 18.92 2.27 32.25
N LEU A 411 18.95 2.61 33.55
CA LEU A 411 18.49 3.90 34.07
C LEU A 411 19.66 4.82 34.46
N THR A 412 20.87 4.55 33.97
CA THR A 412 22.08 5.31 34.31
C THR A 412 21.92 6.81 34.03
N GLU A 413 21.36 7.20 32.88
CA GLU A 413 21.11 8.61 32.57
C GLU A 413 20.16 9.25 33.61
N ALA A 414 19.05 8.58 33.93
CA ALA A 414 18.10 9.07 34.93
C ALA A 414 18.77 9.23 36.30
N PHE A 415 19.64 8.30 36.68
CA PHE A 415 20.41 8.33 37.92
C PHE A 415 21.40 9.51 37.97
N GLU A 416 22.19 9.70 36.92
CA GLU A 416 23.16 10.80 36.82
C GLU A 416 22.48 12.16 36.91
N VAL A 417 21.40 12.34 36.16
CA VAL A 417 20.61 13.58 36.16
C VAL A 417 19.95 13.81 37.51
N TRP A 418 19.39 12.78 38.16
CA TRP A 418 18.84 12.90 39.52
C TRP A 418 19.91 13.34 40.52
N CYS A 419 21.12 12.75 40.48
CA CYS A 419 22.23 13.13 41.35
C CYS A 419 22.64 14.60 41.12
N TYR A 420 22.79 15.01 39.86
CA TYR A 420 23.11 16.38 39.50
C TYR A 420 22.03 17.36 39.98
N ARG A 421 20.75 17.10 39.68
CA ARG A 421 19.61 17.94 40.08
C ARG A 421 19.50 18.04 41.58
N SER A 422 19.69 16.94 42.32
CA SER A 422 19.65 16.93 43.79
C SER A 422 20.77 17.78 44.40
N LYS A 423 22.00 17.68 43.87
CA LYS A 423 23.13 18.52 44.31
C LYS A 423 22.90 20.01 43.99
N VAL A 424 22.37 20.33 42.81
CA VAL A 424 22.06 21.71 42.41
C VAL A 424 20.91 22.30 43.23
N ALA A 425 19.84 21.54 43.46
CA ALA A 425 18.69 21.97 44.26
C ALA A 425 19.12 22.33 45.69
N LYS A 426 19.99 21.54 46.32
CA LYS A 426 20.56 21.85 47.63
C LYS A 426 21.30 23.20 47.64
N ARG A 427 22.08 23.50 46.59
CA ARG A 427 22.76 24.81 46.47
C ARG A 427 21.76 25.96 46.28
N ARG A 428 20.75 25.79 45.43
CA ARG A 428 19.76 26.83 45.13
C ARG A 428 18.86 27.14 46.33
N LEU A 429 18.37 26.10 47.02
CA LEU A 429 17.54 26.26 48.22
C LEU A 429 18.35 26.77 49.43
N GLY A 430 19.63 26.40 49.53
CA GLY A 430 20.54 26.96 50.54
C GLY A 430 20.81 28.46 50.37
N LEU A 431 20.70 29.00 49.14
CA LEU A 431 20.78 30.44 48.88
C LEU A 431 19.47 31.18 49.23
N VAL A 432 18.32 30.51 49.07
CA VAL A 432 17.00 31.09 49.43
C VAL A 432 16.81 31.15 50.95
N GLY A 433 17.38 30.23 51.72
CA GLY A 433 17.35 30.26 53.19
C GLY A 433 18.42 31.11 53.86
N GLY A 434 19.37 31.68 53.10
CA GLY A 434 20.50 32.45 53.62
C GLY A 434 20.27 33.96 53.72
N GLU A 435 19.22 34.49 53.11
CA GLU A 435 18.93 35.95 53.12
C GLU A 435 18.07 36.39 54.32
N GLU A 436 17.47 35.47 55.09
CA GLU A 436 16.65 35.82 56.27
C GLU A 436 17.46 35.88 57.59
N ASP A 437 18.65 35.28 57.65
CA ASP A 437 19.44 35.18 58.90
C ASP A 437 20.49 36.30 59.10
N GLU A 438 20.73 37.18 58.12
CA GLU A 438 21.73 38.27 58.25
C GLU A 438 21.19 39.61 58.79
N ASN A 439 19.87 39.76 59.00
CA ASN A 439 19.30 40.99 59.57
C ASN A 439 18.97 40.90 61.08
N GLY A 440 19.44 39.87 61.76
CA GLY A 440 19.00 39.52 63.12
C GLY A 440 20.06 39.54 64.22
N MET A 441 21.16 40.29 64.10
CA MET A 441 22.08 40.50 65.24
C MET A 441 22.62 41.94 65.24
N SER A 442 21.93 42.79 66.01
CA SER A 442 22.47 44.05 66.57
C SER A 442 23.16 43.79 67.91
#